data_AF-A0A7K3YJ82-F1
#
_entry.id   AF-A0A7K3YJ82-F1
#
_cell.length_a   1.000
_cell.length_b   1.000
_cell.length_c   1.000
_cell.angle_alpha   90.00
_cell.angle_beta   90.00
_cell.angle_gamma   90.00
#
_symmetry.space_group_name_H-M   'P 1'
#
loop_
_entity.id
_entity.type
_entity.pdbx_description
1 polymer ?
#
loop_
_entity_poly.entity_id
_entity_poly.type
_entity_poly.pdbx_seq_one_letter_code
_entity_poly.pdbx_strand_id
1 'polypeptide(L)'
;MPELAVGSGCWVDGRCIIPIVRVFVMRHGGAVMASLTPVALVIIEGEREYLTILPGAPQETEDALETLRDDIEREKEKCEGKSPHHS
;
A
#
# COMPACT_ATOMS: atom_id res chain seq x y z
N MET A 1 18.54 -3.83 -0.10
CA MET A 1 17.60 -3.49 0.99
C MET A 1 16.21 -3.91 0.55
N PRO A 2 15.29 -4.27 1.45
CA PRO A 2 13.91 -4.52 1.07
C PRO A 2 13.29 -3.25 0.45
N GLU A 3 12.51 -3.42 -0.60
CA GLU A 3 11.85 -2.33 -1.34
C GLU A 3 10.44 -2.11 -0.77
N LEU A 4 9.94 -0.89 -0.80
CA LEU A 4 8.53 -0.62 -0.53
C LEU A 4 7.77 -0.58 -1.85
N ALA A 5 6.57 -1.15 -1.86
CA ALA A 5 5.68 -1.12 -3.01
C ALA A 5 4.26 -0.77 -2.58
N VAL A 6 3.55 -0.06 -3.46
CA VAL A 6 2.12 0.20 -3.32
C VAL A 6 1.35 -1.02 -3.82
N GLY A 7 0.60 -1.66 -2.93
CA GLY A 7 -0.32 -2.73 -3.29
C GLY A 7 -1.61 -2.18 -3.90
N SER A 8 -2.35 -3.03 -4.61
CA SER A 8 -3.64 -2.61 -5.17
C SER A 8 -4.65 -2.29 -4.07
N GLY A 9 -5.34 -1.17 -4.22
CA GLY A 9 -6.41 -0.76 -3.32
C GLY A 9 -7.59 -1.74 -3.31
N CYS A 10 -8.21 -1.92 -2.15
CA CYS A 10 -9.45 -2.68 -2.00
C CYS A 10 -10.54 -1.83 -1.33
N TRP A 11 -11.79 -2.03 -1.77
CA TRP A 11 -12.94 -1.40 -1.15
C TRP A 11 -13.47 -2.26 -0.01
N VAL A 12 -13.60 -1.65 1.17
CA VAL A 12 -14.15 -2.28 2.38
C VAL A 12 -15.01 -1.26 3.10
N ASP A 13 -16.30 -1.54 3.25
CA ASP A 13 -17.24 -0.73 4.06
C ASP A 13 -17.19 0.78 3.74
N GLY A 14 -17.29 1.14 2.46
CA GLY A 14 -17.26 2.54 2.02
C GLY A 14 -15.89 3.21 2.09
N ARG A 15 -14.81 2.44 2.26
CA ARG A 15 -13.43 2.94 2.29
C ARG A 15 -12.57 2.24 1.24
N CYS A 16 -11.70 2.98 0.57
CA CYS A 16 -10.60 2.37 -0.17
C CYS A 16 -9.40 2.24 0.76
N ILE A 17 -8.86 1.02 0.87
CA ILE A 17 -7.67 0.71 1.64
C ILE A 17 -6.56 0.30 0.67
N ILE A 18 -5.47 1.06 0.66
CA ILE A 18 -4.29 0.83 -0.17
C ILE A 18 -3.15 0.37 0.75
N PRO A 19 -2.72 -0.91 0.67
CA PRO A 19 -1.65 -1.40 1.51
C PRO A 19 -0.28 -1.01 0.94
N ILE A 20 0.61 -0.53 1.80
CA ILE A 20 2.03 -0.39 1.47
C ILE A 20 2.77 -1.61 1.99
N VAL A 21 3.43 -2.33 1.09
CA VAL A 21 4.08 -3.60 1.39
C VAL A 21 5.59 -3.47 1.26
N ARG A 22 6.29 -3.96 2.28
CA ARG A 22 7.71 -4.22 2.20
C ARG A 22 7.93 -5.54 1.47
N VAL A 23 8.67 -5.49 0.38
CA VAL A 23 9.00 -6.63 -0.47
C VAL A 23 10.46 -7.02 -0.24
N PHE A 24 10.67 -8.28 0.11
CA PHE A 24 12.01 -8.86 0.19
C PHE A 24 12.10 -10.05 -0.76
N VAL A 25 12.90 -9.91 -1.82
CA VAL A 25 13.09 -10.94 -2.84
C VAL A 25 14.42 -11.66 -2.60
N MET A 26 14.37 -12.98 -2.49
CA MET A 26 15.54 -13.86 -2.49
C MET A 26 15.55 -14.72 -3.75
N ARG A 27 16.74 -14.90 -4.33
CA ARG A 27 16.95 -15.78 -5.49
C ARG A 27 17.94 -16.86 -5.09
N HIS A 28 17.55 -18.13 -5.21
CA HIS A 28 18.43 -19.25 -4.90
C HIS A 28 18.12 -20.46 -5.79
N GLY A 29 19.14 -21.05 -6.41
CA GLY A 29 19.01 -22.30 -7.18
C GLY A 29 17.99 -22.26 -8.32
N GLY A 30 17.77 -21.09 -8.94
CA GLY A 30 16.76 -20.91 -9.99
C GLY A 30 15.34 -20.62 -9.48
N ALA A 31 15.09 -20.69 -8.17
CA ALA A 31 13.84 -20.26 -7.55
C ALA A 31 13.89 -18.79 -7.11
N VAL A 32 12.75 -18.11 -7.21
CA VAL A 32 12.52 -16.78 -6.64
C VAL A 32 11.55 -16.92 -5.49
N MET A 33 11.96 -16.49 -4.30
CA MET A 33 11.10 -16.39 -3.12
C MET A 33 10.91 -14.91 -2.80
N ALA A 34 9.68 -14.53 -2.48
CA ALA A 34 9.37 -13.18 -2.01
C ALA A 34 8.66 -13.25 -0.65
N SER A 35 9.10 -12.42 0.28
CA SER A 35 8.36 -12.11 1.50
C SER A 35 7.69 -10.75 1.32
N LEU A 36 6.38 -10.71 1.53
CA LEU A 36 5.57 -9.49 1.49
C LEU A 36 5.08 -9.20 2.91
N THR A 37 5.41 -8.02 3.42
CA THR A 37 5.01 -7.61 4.77
C THR A 37 4.33 -6.25 4.69
N PRO A 38 3.03 -6.13 4.98
CA PRO A 38 2.38 -4.84 5.10
C PRO A 38 3.07 -4.00 6.18
N VAL A 39 3.40 -2.75 5.87
CA VAL A 39 4.07 -1.83 6.80
C VAL A 39 3.29 -0.54 7.03
N ALA A 40 2.40 -0.16 6.11
CA ALA A 40 1.49 0.95 6.28
C ALA A 40 0.20 0.73 5.47
N LEU A 41 -0.85 1.46 5.82
CA LEU A 41 -2.09 1.53 5.05
C LEU A 41 -2.42 2.99 4.76
N VAL A 42 -2.80 3.27 3.52
CA VAL A 42 -3.50 4.50 3.15
C VAL A 42 -4.99 4.19 3.08
N ILE A 43 -5.80 4.96 3.78
CA ILE A 43 -7.25 4.77 3.87
C ILE A 43 -7.90 6.03 3.33
N ILE A 44 -8.79 5.87 2.36
CA ILE A 44 -9.58 6.94 1.75
C ILE A 44 -11.04 6.73 2.16
N GLU A 45 -11.65 7.76 2.74
CA GLU A 45 -13.05 7.79 3.14
C GLU A 45 -13.69 9.10 2.65
N GLY A 46 -14.37 9.04 1.51
CA GLY A 46 -14.84 10.23 0.80
C GLY A 46 -13.66 11.12 0.40
N GLU A 47 -13.66 12.37 0.85
CA GLU A 47 -12.59 13.34 0.61
C GLU A 47 -11.44 13.24 1.63
N ARG A 48 -11.53 12.34 2.61
CA ARG A 48 -10.55 12.21 3.68
C ARG A 48 -9.53 11.14 3.37
N GLU A 49 -8.28 11.47 3.64
CA GLU A 49 -7.14 10.56 3.52
C GLU A 49 -6.48 10.37 4.88
N TYR A 50 -6.17 9.11 5.21
CA TYR A 50 -5.48 8.72 6.43
C TYR A 50 -4.31 7.80 6.10
N LEU A 51 -3.16 8.07 6.69
CA LEU A 51 -2.00 7.18 6.66
C LEU A 51 -1.82 6.57 8.07
N THR A 52 -1.68 5.25 8.14
CA THR A 52 -1.32 4.55 9.37
C THR A 52 -0.15 3.63 9.14
N ILE A 53 0.89 3.79 9.96
CA ILE A 53 2.02 2.84 10.01
C ILE A 53 1.61 1.65 10.88
N LEU A 54 1.89 0.44 10.41
CA LEU A 54 1.51 -0.79 11.08
C LEU A 54 2.55 -1.17 12.15
N PRO A 55 2.13 -1.87 13.23
CA PRO A 55 3.06 -2.37 14.23
C PRO A 55 4.17 -3.24 13.62
N GLY A 56 5.42 -2.99 14.02
CA GLY A 56 6.59 -3.72 13.52
C GLY A 56 7.15 -3.20 12.19
N ALA A 57 6.61 -2.11 11.65
CA ALA A 57 7.23 -1.40 10.54
C ALA A 57 8.60 -0.80 10.95
N PRO A 58 9.61 -0.82 10.08
CA PRO A 58 10.86 -0.10 10.30
C PRO A 58 10.63 1.40 10.55
N GLN A 59 11.46 2.04 11.38
CA GLN A 59 11.33 3.48 11.67
C GLN A 59 11.43 4.35 10.40
N GLU A 60 12.25 3.93 9.45
CA GLU A 60 12.45 4.62 8.16
C GLU A 60 11.26 4.49 7.20
N THR A 61 10.18 3.78 7.58
CA THR A 61 9.01 3.60 6.72
C THR A 61 8.37 4.94 6.37
N GLU A 62 8.32 5.90 7.29
CA GLU A 62 7.70 7.20 7.06
C GLU A 62 8.45 8.01 5.98
N ASP A 63 9.77 8.12 6.11
CA ASP A 63 10.62 8.81 5.12
C ASP A 63 10.55 8.12 3.75
N ALA A 64 10.50 6.78 3.73
CA ALA A 64 10.43 6.02 2.50
C ALA A 64 9.06 6.14 1.80
N LEU A 65 7.97 6.45 2.53
CA LEU A 65 6.64 6.64 1.95
C LEU A 65 6.56 7.89 1.07
N GLU A 66 7.35 8.93 1.34
CA GLU A 66 7.39 10.12 0.48
C GLU A 66 7.77 9.77 -0.96
N THR A 67 8.63 8.76 -1.13
CA THR A 67 9.08 8.31 -2.45
C THR A 67 7.99 7.54 -3.22
N LEU A 68 6.95 7.09 -2.55
CA LEU A 68 5.81 6.37 -3.13
C LEU A 68 4.58 7.25 -3.38
N ARG A 69 4.66 8.56 -3.12
CA ARG A 69 3.49 9.46 -3.19
C ARG A 69 2.76 9.40 -4.54
N ASP A 70 3.49 9.43 -5.65
CA ASP A 70 2.89 9.41 -6.99
C ASP A 70 2.24 8.05 -7.30
N ASP A 71 2.79 6.96 -6.75
CA ASP A 71 2.24 5.62 -6.89
C ASP A 71 0.99 5.41 -6.05
N ILE A 72 0.98 5.99 -4.83
CA ILE A 72 -0.20 6.04 -3.97
C ILE A 72 -1.30 6.82 -4.68
N GLU A 73 -1.03 8.02 -5.19
CA GLU A 73 -2.02 8.84 -5.89
C GLU A 73 -2.64 8.09 -7.08
N ARG A 74 -1.81 7.43 -7.88
CA ARG A 74 -2.29 6.62 -9.00
C ARG A 74 -3.19 5.45 -8.57
N GLU A 75 -2.93 4.81 -7.42
CA GLU A 75 -3.84 3.78 -6.88
C GLU A 75 -5.10 4.39 -6.27
N LYS A 76 -5.04 5.59 -5.68
CA LYS A 76 -6.21 6.33 -5.20
C LYS A 76 -7.20 6.60 -6.33
N GLU A 77 -6.73 7.12 -7.46
CA GLU A 77 -7.54 7.36 -8.66
C GLU A 77 -8.23 6.08 -9.16
N LYS A 78 -7.51 4.95 -9.17
CA LYS A 78 -8.09 3.64 -9.54
C LYS A 78 -9.16 3.17 -8.56
N CYS A 79 -9.02 3.51 -7.28
CA CYS A 79 -10.00 3.19 -6.27
C CYS A 79 -11.27 4.02 -6.45
N GLU A 80 -11.17 5.32 -6.69
CA GLU A 80 -12.32 6.20 -6.97
C GLU A 80 -13.13 5.70 -8.17
N GLY A 81 -12.45 5.30 -9.25
CA GLY A 81 -13.11 4.70 -10.41
C GLY A 81 -13.76 3.33 -10.16
N LYS A 82 -13.45 2.67 -9.03
CA LYS A 82 -14.02 1.39 -8.59
C LYS A 82 -15.01 1.53 -7.44
N SER A 83 -15.32 2.75 -7.00
CA SER A 83 -16.26 2.99 -5.92
C SER A 83 -17.61 2.34 -6.26
N PRO A 84 -18.12 1.42 -5.42
CA PRO A 84 -19.43 0.84 -5.65
C PRO A 84 -20.46 1.98 -5.56
N HIS A 85 -21.04 2.37 -6.70
CA HIS A 85 -22.22 3.22 -6.71
C HIS A 85 -23.27 2.53 -5.85
N HIS A 86 -23.69 3.18 -4.76
CA HIS A 86 -24.87 2.79 -4.00
C HIS A 86 -26.03 2.65 -5.00
N SER A 87 -26.34 1.40 -5.36
CA SER A 87 -27.53 1.02 -6.11
C SER A 87 -28.65 0.76 -5.13
#